data_AF-A0A1Q8QZ82-F1
#
_entry.id   AF-A0A1Q8QZ82-F1
#
_cell.length_a   1.000
_cell.length_b   1.000
_cell.length_c   1.000
_cell.angle_alpha   90.00
_cell.angle_beta   90.00
_cell.angle_gamma   90.00
#
_symmetry.space_group_name_H-M   'P 1'
#
loop_
_entity.id
_entity.type
_entity.pdbx_description
1 polymer ?
#
loop_
_entity_poly.entity_id
_entity_poly.type
_entity_poly.pdbx_seq_one_letter_code
_entity_poly.pdbx_strand_id
1 'polypeptide(L)'
;MHYIGIDLAWTYTKESGICIIDDFGKIVYCESQVFTDEMIASIVEEYAQDGAIVAIDAPLIVNNETGSRYCDGALMREKIHIGYSSYVQERV
;
A
#
# COMPACT_ATOMS: atom_id res chain seq x y z
N MET A 1 -21.18 4.48 7.04
CA MET A 1 -20.24 3.95 6.03
C MET A 1 -18.94 4.73 6.17
N HIS A 2 -17.81 4.05 6.27
CA HIS A 2 -16.50 4.72 6.36
C HIS A 2 -15.68 4.53 5.08
N TYR A 3 -14.79 5.48 4.82
CA TYR A 3 -13.80 5.39 3.75
C TYR A 3 -12.41 5.39 4.39
N ILE A 4 -11.63 4.36 4.11
CA ILE A 4 -10.34 4.10 4.73
C ILE A 4 -9.27 4.25 3.66
N GLY A 5 -8.34 5.18 3.86
CA GLY A 5 -7.13 5.32 3.05
C GLY A 5 -5.94 4.74 3.80
N ILE A 6 -5.19 3.86 3.15
CA ILE A 6 -3.99 3.22 3.69
C ILE A 6 -2.81 3.53 2.76
N ASP A 7 -1.75 4.10 3.30
CA ASP A 7 -0.46 4.31 2.62
C ASP A 7 0.55 3.35 3.23
N LEU A 8 0.85 2.25 2.52
CA LEU A 8 1.73 1.22 3.03
C LEU A 8 3.19 1.65 2.93
N ALA A 9 3.91 1.47 4.03
CA ALA A 9 5.35 1.53 4.02
C ALA A 9 5.92 0.49 3.06
N TRP A 10 6.76 0.93 2.13
CA TRP A 10 7.43 0.08 1.15
C TRP A 10 8.49 -0.85 1.77
N THR A 11 8.68 -0.77 3.09
CA THR A 11 9.60 -1.59 3.87
C THR A 11 9.01 -1.87 5.26
N TYR A 12 9.29 -3.04 5.83
CA TYR A 12 8.84 -3.43 7.18
C TYR A 12 9.45 -2.64 8.34
N THR A 13 10.45 -1.78 8.08
CA THR A 13 11.11 -0.96 9.11
C THR A 13 10.56 0.46 9.19
N LYS A 14 9.60 0.80 8.33
CA LYS A 14 8.99 2.12 8.22
C LYS A 14 7.52 2.05 8.58
N GLU A 15 7.03 3.17 9.08
CA GLU A 15 5.65 3.34 9.47
C GLU A 15 4.73 3.55 8.26
N SER A 16 3.57 2.90 8.29
CA SER A 16 2.47 3.07 7.34
C SER A 16 1.46 4.07 7.89
N GLY A 17 0.79 4.78 6.98
CA GLY A 17 -0.27 5.72 7.31
C GLY A 17 -1.66 5.12 7.11
N ILE A 18 -2.59 5.45 7.99
CA ILE A 18 -4.01 5.15 7.83
C ILE A 18 -4.85 6.38 8.20
N CYS A 19 -5.86 6.68 7.38
CA CYS A 19 -6.80 7.76 7.60
C CYS A 19 -8.21 7.28 7.28
N ILE A 20 -9.17 7.65 8.12
CA ILE A 20 -10.56 7.23 8.01
C ILE A 20 -11.43 8.48 8.00
N ILE A 21 -12.32 8.55 7.01
CA ILE A 21 -13.33 9.59 6.91
C ILE A 21 -14.74 9.00 6.95
N ASP A 22 -15.68 9.76 7.51
CA ASP A 22 -17.11 9.47 7.45
C ASP A 22 -17.74 9.88 6.11
N ASP A 23 -19.03 9.61 5.95
CA ASP A 23 -19.83 9.96 4.78
C ASP A 23 -20.10 11.46 4.60
N PHE A 24 -19.77 12.26 5.60
CA PHE A 24 -19.76 13.72 5.53
C PHE A 24 -18.37 14.28 5.19
N GLY A 25 -17.38 13.42 4.95
CA GLY A 25 -16.01 13.80 4.63
C GLY A 25 -15.21 14.29 5.82
N LYS A 26 -15.61 13.98 7.06
CA LYS A 26 -14.85 14.31 8.26
C LYS A 26 -13.87 13.21 8.61
N ILE A 27 -12.66 13.60 8.99
CA ILE A 27 -11.67 12.68 9.54
C ILE A 27 -12.14 12.23 10.92
N VAL A 28 -12.34 10.92 11.08
CA VAL A 28 -12.73 10.30 12.35
C VAL A 28 -11.58 9.56 13.02
N TYR A 29 -10.56 9.18 12.23
CA TYR A 29 -9.33 8.54 12.71
C TYR A 29 -8.17 8.83 11.76
N CYS A 30 -6.98 9.03 12.31
CA CYS A 30 -5.75 9.18 11.53
C CYS A 30 -4.56 8.75 12.39
N GLU A 31 -3.74 7.82 11.89
CA GLU A 31 -2.55 7.32 12.56
C GLU A 31 -1.45 7.11 11.52
N SER A 32 -0.22 7.50 11.85
CA SER A 32 0.94 7.31 10.98
C SER A 32 1.94 6.32 11.55
N GLN A 33 1.79 5.85 12.77
CA GLN A 33 2.67 4.90 13.45
C GLN A 33 2.14 3.47 13.36
N VAL A 34 1.81 3.01 12.15
CA VAL A 34 1.31 1.64 11.91
C VAL A 34 2.42 0.78 11.33
N PHE A 35 2.80 -0.30 12.02
CA PHE A 35 4.00 -1.07 11.68
C PHE A 35 3.75 -2.51 11.25
N THR A 36 2.58 -3.07 11.56
CA THR A 36 2.28 -4.48 11.26
C THR A 36 0.93 -4.64 10.60
N ASP A 37 0.78 -5.73 9.85
CA ASP A 37 -0.47 -6.07 9.18
C ASP A 37 -1.60 -6.29 10.18
N GLU A 38 -1.30 -6.79 11.39
CA GLU A 38 -2.29 -6.98 12.46
C GLU A 38 -2.81 -5.64 12.99
N MET A 39 -1.96 -4.62 13.09
CA MET A 39 -2.40 -3.27 13.47
C MET A 39 -3.34 -2.71 12.41
N ILE A 40 -2.99 -2.85 11.12
CA ILE A 40 -3.83 -2.43 10.00
C ILE A 40 -5.18 -3.16 10.06
N ALA A 41 -5.16 -4.49 10.19
CA ALA A 41 -6.36 -5.31 10.24
C ALA A 41 -7.27 -4.92 11.41
N SER A 42 -6.71 -4.73 12.60
CA SER A 42 -7.46 -4.32 13.80
C SER A 42 -8.16 -2.98 13.59
N ILE A 43 -7.46 -1.99 13.01
CA ILE A 43 -8.04 -0.69 12.71
C ILE A 43 -9.13 -0.83 11.64
N VAL A 44 -8.87 -1.55 10.55
CA VAL A 44 -9.89 -1.73 9.49
C VAL A 44 -11.14 -2.42 10.02
N GLU A 45 -10.98 -3.48 10.84
CA GLU A 45 -12.09 -4.19 11.47
C GLU A 45 -12.94 -3.25 12.33
N GLU A 46 -12.33 -2.39 13.15
CA GLU A 46 -13.06 -1.44 14.01
C GLU A 46 -13.99 -0.52 13.21
N TYR A 47 -13.56 -0.04 12.04
CA TYR A 47 -14.31 0.96 11.26
C TYR A 47 -15.13 0.38 10.10
N ALA A 48 -14.97 -0.91 9.77
CA ALA A 48 -15.69 -1.58 8.67
C ALA A 48 -16.99 -2.27 9.09
N GLN A 49 -17.46 -2.11 10.34
CA GLN A 49 -18.61 -2.83 10.91
C GLN A 49 -19.90 -2.68 10.08
N ASP A 50 -20.20 -1.47 9.59
CA ASP A 50 -21.37 -1.17 8.77
C ASP A 50 -21.06 -1.19 7.25
N GLY A 51 -19.93 -1.83 6.88
CA GLY A 51 -19.32 -1.72 5.56
C GLY A 51 -18.35 -0.53 5.46
N ALA A 52 -17.33 -0.70 4.62
CA ALA A 52 -16.36 0.34 4.30
C ALA A 52 -15.84 0.21 2.86
N ILE A 53 -15.36 1.33 2.32
CA ILE A 53 -14.53 1.35 1.12
C ILE A 53 -13.09 1.56 1.56
N VAL A 54 -12.20 0.65 1.16
CA VAL A 54 -10.78 0.71 1.52
C VAL A 54 -9.94 0.97 0.27
N ALA A 55 -9.20 2.07 0.28
CA ALA A 55 -8.21 2.42 -0.71
C ALA A 55 -6.81 2.14 -0.13
N ILE A 56 -6.00 1.40 -0.87
CA ILE A 56 -4.65 0.99 -0.44
C ILE A 56 -3.65 1.46 -1.48
N ASP A 57 -2.69 2.29 -1.07
CA ASP A 57 -1.48 2.57 -1.83
C ASP A 57 -0.43 1.52 -1.43
N ALA A 58 -0.16 0.61 -2.36
CA ALA A 58 0.75 -0.51 -2.16
C ALA A 58 1.50 -0.84 -3.44
N PRO A 59 2.77 -1.24 -3.37
CA PRO A 59 3.43 -1.87 -4.50
C PRO A 59 2.70 -3.15 -4.88
N LEU A 60 2.37 -3.31 -6.16
CA LEU A 60 1.75 -4.52 -6.67
C LEU A 60 2.81 -5.47 -7.22
N ILE A 61 2.88 -6.67 -6.65
CA ILE A 61 3.68 -7.76 -7.22
C ILE A 61 2.87 -8.39 -8.36
N VAL A 62 3.27 -8.11 -9.59
CA VAL A 62 2.69 -8.76 -10.78
C VAL A 62 3.52 -9.99 -11.12
N ASN A 63 3.05 -11.16 -10.69
CA ASN A 63 3.68 -12.43 -11.03
C ASN A 63 3.48 -12.74 -12.52
N ASN A 64 4.55 -12.63 -13.31
CA ASN A 64 4.56 -13.09 -14.70
C ASN A 64 4.79 -14.61 -14.76
N GLU A 65 4.04 -15.32 -15.60
CA GLU A 65 4.13 -16.78 -15.76
C GLU A 65 5.53 -17.25 -16.20
N THR A 66 6.19 -16.49 -17.07
CA THR A 66 7.47 -16.84 -17.69
C THR A 66 8.65 -15.99 -17.20
N GLY A 67 8.46 -15.25 -16.10
CA GLY A 67 9.47 -14.33 -15.55
C GLY A 67 9.40 -12.91 -16.13
N SER A 68 10.45 -12.12 -15.95
CA SER A 68 10.48 -10.71 -16.36
C SER A 68 10.22 -10.53 -17.86
N ARG A 69 9.36 -9.57 -18.21
CA ARG A 69 9.11 -9.22 -19.61
C ARG A 69 10.32 -8.50 -20.17
N TYR A 70 10.47 -8.54 -21.49
CA TYR A 70 11.58 -7.85 -22.16
C TYR A 70 11.64 -6.35 -21.83
N CYS A 71 10.48 -5.67 -21.75
CA CYS A 71 10.39 -4.26 -21.37
C CYS A 71 10.94 -3.98 -19.97
N ASP A 72 10.73 -4.88 -19.01
CA ASP A 72 11.22 -4.73 -17.63
C ASP A 72 12.75 -4.70 -17.62
N GLY A 73 13.36 -5.63 -18.35
CA GLY A 73 14.81 -5.67 -18.52
C GLY A 73 15.36 -4.49 -19.33
N ALA A 74 14.60 -3.98 -20.31
CA ALA A 74 14.98 -2.78 -21.07
C ALA A 74 14.97 -1.53 -20.18
N LEU A 75 13.92 -1.34 -19.37
CA LEU A 75 13.81 -0.25 -18.40
C LEU A 75 14.96 -0.26 -17.39
N MET A 76 15.33 -1.43 -16.86
CA MET A 76 16.46 -1.54 -15.92
C MET A 76 17.82 -1.17 -16.52
N ARG A 77 18.00 -1.35 -17.85
CA ARG A 77 19.26 -1.00 -18.53
C ARG A 77 19.35 0.48 -18.88
N GLU A 78 18.23 1.18 -18.96
CA GLU A 78 18.21 2.61 -19.25
C GLU A 78 18.45 3.45 -17.99
N LYS A 79 19.24 4.51 -18.12
CA LYS A 79 19.38 5.53 -17.07
C LYS A 79 18.18 6.48 -17.11
N ILE A 80 17.06 6.03 -16.55
CA ILE A 80 15.89 6.87 -16.38
C ILE A 80 16.18 7.86 -15.25
N HIS A 81 16.21 9.16 -15.53
CA HIS A 81 16.46 10.24 -14.55
C HIS A 81 15.22 10.56 -13.69
N ILE A 82 14.37 9.57 -13.45
CA ILE A 82 13.23 9.65 -12.54
C ILE A 82 13.56 8.65 -11.44
N GLY A 83 13.41 9.03 -10.17
CA GLY A 83 13.79 8.25 -8.98
C GLY A 83 12.96 6.98 -8.76
N TYR A 84 12.62 6.25 -9.82
CA TYR A 84 11.93 4.98 -9.80
C TYR A 84 12.96 3.87 -9.62
N SER A 85 13.09 3.38 -8.39
CA SER A 85 13.82 2.14 -8.12
C SER A 85 12.84 0.98 -8.29
N SER A 86 12.98 0.21 -9.36
CA SER A 86 12.27 -1.07 -9.50
C SER A 86 12.82 -2.04 -8.46
N TYR A 87 12.11 -2.24 -7.37
CA TYR A 87 12.45 -3.24 -6.37
C TYR A 87 11.98 -4.62 -6.87
N VAL A 88 12.91 -5.55 -7.05
CA VAL A 88 12.57 -6.97 -7.12
C VAL A 88 12.34 -7.40 -5.68
N GLN A 89 11.08 -7.49 -5.28
CA GLN A 89 10.74 -8.13 -4.01
C GLN A 89 10.99 -9.63 -4.23
N GLU A 90 12.11 -10.14 -3.70
CA GLU A 90 12.40 -11.57 -3.69
C GLU A 90 11.20 -12.28 -3.06
N ARG A 91 10.68 -13.31 -3.75
CA ARG A 91 9.61 -14.15 -3.22
C ARG A 91 10.08 -14.73 -1.88
N VAL A 92 9.33 -14.46 -0.82
CA VAL A 92 9.37 -15.27 0.41
C VAL A 92 8.82 -16.65 0.11
#